data_AF-A0A6N8BFJ1-F1
#
_entry.id   AF-A0A6N8BFJ1-F1
#
_cell.length_a   1.000
_cell.length_b   1.000
_cell.length_c   1.000
_cell.angle_alpha   90.00
_cell.angle_beta   90.00
_cell.angle_gamma   90.00
#
_symmetry.space_group_name_H-M   'P 1'
#
loop_
_entity.id
_entity.type
_entity.pdbx_description
1 polymer ?
#
loop_
_entity_poly.entity_id
_entity_poly.type
_entity_poly.pdbx_seq_one_letter_code
_entity_poly.pdbx_strand_id
1 'polypeptide(L)'
;MAYTKLREIRNKKGLSAEELARILGLKTVGAYYKKESGATKFSLAEAKLISEKLNQSIEKIFFDEAVSIIETNKSNDATTLSATGTE
;
A
#
# COMPACT_ATOMS: atom_id res chain seq x y z
N MET A 1 6.21 10.20 -1.92
CA MET A 1 5.35 9.37 -1.05
C MET A 1 6.27 8.54 -0.17
N ALA A 2 6.38 8.84 1.13
CA ALA A 2 7.24 8.07 2.03
C ALA A 2 6.55 6.78 2.48
N TYR A 3 7.30 5.69 2.65
CA TYR A 3 6.77 4.40 3.10
C TYR A 3 6.79 4.32 4.63
N THR A 4 5.96 5.14 5.28
CA THR A 4 5.87 5.23 6.74
C THR A 4 5.44 3.91 7.37
N LYS A 5 4.47 3.20 6.78
CA LYS A 5 4.03 1.86 7.21
C LYS A 5 5.16 0.84 7.24
N LEU A 6 5.98 0.80 6.20
CA LEU A 6 7.16 -0.07 6.15
C LEU A 6 8.07 0.19 7.35
N ARG A 7 8.36 1.47 7.64
CA ARG A 7 9.20 1.87 8.78
C ARG A 7 8.59 1.44 10.12
N GLU A 8 7.29 1.63 10.31
CA GLU A 8 6.59 1.21 11.53
C GLU A 8 6.64 -0.31 11.74
N ILE A 9 6.33 -1.09 10.71
CA ILE A 9 6.35 -2.55 10.77
C ILE A 9 7.77 -3.04 11.07
N ARG A 10 8.77 -2.46 10.40
CA ARG A 10 10.18 -2.75 10.61
C ARG A 10 10.59 -2.50 12.07
N ASN A 11 10.23 -1.34 12.62
CA ASN A 11 10.54 -0.99 14.01
C ASN A 11 9.82 -1.90 15.01
N LYS A 12 8.54 -2.22 14.78
CA LYS A 12 7.77 -3.18 15.62
C LYS A 12 8.42 -4.56 15.65
N LYS A 13 9.13 -4.95 14.58
CA LYS A 13 9.86 -6.22 14.48
C LYS A 13 11.33 -6.13 14.92
N GLY A 14 11.79 -4.97 15.39
CA GLY A 14 13.19 -4.77 15.79
C GLY A 14 14.19 -4.87 14.64
N LEU A 15 13.75 -4.71 13.39
CA LEU A 15 14.61 -4.81 12.22
C LEU A 15 15.27 -3.47 11.94
N SER A 16 16.58 -3.45 11.70
CA SER A 16 17.30 -2.24 11.33
C SER A 16 17.17 -1.94 9.83
N ALA A 17 17.38 -0.68 9.45
CA ALA A 17 17.47 -0.29 8.04
C ALA A 17 18.62 -1.00 7.31
N GLU A 18 19.71 -1.29 8.04
CA GLU A 18 20.87 -2.02 7.53
C GLU A 18 20.53 -3.48 7.21
N GLU A 19 19.73 -4.12 8.07
CA GLU A 19 19.26 -5.49 7.86
C GLU A 19 18.46 -5.62 6.56
N LEU A 20 17.52 -4.69 6.31
CA LEU A 20 16.74 -4.68 5.08
C LEU A 20 17.58 -4.25 3.87
N ALA A 21 18.54 -3.35 4.04
CA ALA A 21 19.47 -3.00 2.97
C ALA A 21 20.26 -4.22 2.48
N ARG A 22 20.74 -5.05 3.42
CA ARG A 22 21.45 -6.31 3.11
C ARG A 22 20.57 -7.27 2.32
N ILE A 23 19.32 -7.46 2.74
CA ILE A 23 18.36 -8.38 2.10
C ILE A 23 18.04 -7.93 0.67
N LEU A 24 17.98 -6.63 0.44
CA LEU A 24 17.74 -6.05 -0.87
C LEU A 24 18.99 -6.00 -1.76
N GLY A 25 20.15 -6.45 -1.27
CA GLY A 25 21.43 -6.37 -1.99
C GLY A 25 21.91 -4.93 -2.19
N LEU A 26 21.48 -3.99 -1.36
CA LEU A 26 21.88 -2.58 -1.45
C LEU A 26 23.28 -2.39 -0.87
N LYS A 27 24.14 -1.68 -1.60
CA LYS A 27 25.52 -1.40 -1.18
C LYS A 27 25.63 -0.53 0.07
N THR A 28 24.62 0.30 0.35
CA THR A 28 24.64 1.25 1.47
C THR A 28 23.28 1.35 2.14
N VAL A 29 23.28 1.60 3.46
CA VAL A 29 22.05 1.88 4.22
C VAL A 29 21.36 3.15 3.72
N GLY A 30 22.14 4.14 3.25
CA GLY A 30 21.60 5.35 2.63
C GLY A 30 20.73 5.07 1.39
N ALA A 31 21.06 4.06 0.60
CA ALA A 31 20.21 3.64 -0.53
C ALA A 31 18.86 3.10 -0.05
N TYR A 32 18.84 2.37 1.06
CA TYR A 32 17.59 1.94 1.69
C TYR A 32 16.79 3.13 2.21
N TYR A 33 17.41 4.08 2.92
CA TYR A 33 16.70 5.26 3.43
C TYR A 33 16.08 6.11 2.31
N LYS A 34 16.75 6.24 1.16
CA LYS A 34 16.16 6.89 -0.03
C LYS A 34 14.93 6.15 -0.55
N LYS A 35 14.92 4.82 -0.48
CA LYS A 35 13.73 4.04 -0.81
C LYS A 35 12.64 4.22 0.23
N GLU A 36 12.94 4.04 1.52
CA GLU A 36 11.98 4.18 2.62
C GLU A 36 11.36 5.60 2.69
N SER A 37 12.12 6.65 2.38
CA SER A 37 11.61 8.03 2.30
C SER A 37 10.79 8.32 1.03
N GLY A 38 10.78 7.40 0.07
CA GLY A 38 10.07 7.56 -1.19
C GLY A 38 10.81 8.34 -2.26
N ALA A 39 12.07 8.72 -2.04
CA ALA A 39 12.92 9.32 -3.07
C ALA A 39 13.25 8.32 -4.19
N THR A 40 13.17 7.02 -3.90
CA THR A 40 13.31 5.95 -4.88
C THR A 40 12.24 4.90 -4.65
N LYS A 41 11.61 4.39 -5.70
CA LYS A 41 10.58 3.34 -5.56
C LYS A 41 11.21 1.97 -5.26
N PHE A 42 10.46 1.12 -4.57
CA PHE A 42 10.76 -0.31 -4.52
C PHE A 42 10.24 -0.99 -5.79
N SER A 43 11.03 -1.89 -6.36
CA SER A 43 10.56 -2.80 -7.40
C SER A 43 9.67 -3.88 -6.80
N LEU A 44 8.90 -4.57 -7.63
CA LEU A 44 8.05 -5.68 -7.17
C LEU A 44 8.87 -6.81 -6.52
N ALA A 45 10.05 -7.11 -7.06
CA ALA A 45 10.95 -8.12 -6.49
C ALA A 45 11.48 -7.71 -5.11
N GLU A 46 11.88 -6.44 -4.95
CA GLU A 46 12.29 -5.90 -3.65
C GLU A 46 11.13 -5.89 -2.64
N ALA A 47 9.94 -5.52 -3.08
CA ALA A 47 8.74 -5.55 -2.24
C ALA A 47 8.39 -6.96 -1.77
N LYS A 48 8.56 -7.99 -2.63
CA LYS A 48 8.40 -9.40 -2.28
C LYS A 48 9.40 -9.85 -1.21
N LEU A 49 10.68 -9.52 -1.36
CA LEU A 49 11.71 -9.85 -0.36
C LEU A 49 11.41 -9.23 1.00
N ILE A 50 10.97 -7.97 1.01
CA ILE A 50 10.57 -7.27 2.24
C ILE A 50 9.33 -7.94 2.85
N SER A 51 8.35 -8.29 2.03
CA SER A 51 7.14 -9.01 2.45
C SER A 51 7.45 -10.34 3.13
N GLU A 52 8.36 -11.13 2.55
CA GLU A 52 8.84 -12.39 3.12
C GLU A 52 9.58 -12.15 4.45
N LYS A 53 10.51 -11.19 4.50
CA LYS A 53 11.25 -10.87 5.73
C LYS A 53 10.35 -10.35 6.84
N LEU A 54 9.37 -9.51 6.51
CA LEU A 54 8.42 -8.95 7.46
C LEU A 54 7.25 -9.89 7.73
N ASN A 55 7.12 -11.02 7.05
CA ASN A 55 5.98 -11.93 7.16
C ASN A 55 4.63 -11.16 7.13
N GLN A 56 4.50 -10.23 6.19
CA GLN A 56 3.29 -9.41 5.93
C GLN A 56 3.08 -9.33 4.42
N SER A 57 1.85 -9.17 3.95
CA SER A 57 1.57 -9.02 2.50
C SER A 57 2.15 -7.70 1.96
N ILE A 58 2.51 -7.70 0.66
CA ILE A 58 2.96 -6.50 -0.06
C ILE A 58 1.91 -5.40 0.06
N GLU A 59 0.62 -5.76 -0.08
CA GLU A 59 -0.54 -4.88 0.11
C GLU A 59 -0.47 -4.14 1.45
N LYS A 60 -0.29 -4.87 2.55
CA LYS A 60 -0.26 -4.28 3.88
C LYS A 60 0.95 -3.36 4.13
N ILE A 61 2.07 -3.63 3.47
CA ILE A 61 3.30 -2.86 3.64
C ILE A 61 3.30 -1.59 2.78
N PHE A 62 2.86 -1.71 1.53
CA PHE A 62 3.06 -0.70 0.49
C PHE A 62 1.77 0.02 0.06
N PHE A 63 0.60 -0.51 0.38
CA PHE A 63 -0.68 0.09 0.03
C PHE A 63 -1.38 0.63 1.27
N ASP A 64 -2.03 1.77 1.11
CA ASP A 64 -2.90 2.29 2.13
C ASP A 64 -4.26 1.62 2.05
N GLU A 65 -4.71 1.06 3.19
CA GLU A 65 -6.05 0.50 3.38
C GLU A 65 -7.14 1.59 3.41
N ALA A 66 -6.77 2.83 3.08
CA ALA A 66 -7.72 3.87 2.71
C ALA A 66 -8.30 3.51 1.34
N VAL A 67 -9.20 2.53 1.35
CA VAL A 67 -10.19 2.31 0.29
C VAL A 67 -10.80 3.67 0.03
N SER A 68 -10.46 4.28 -1.09
CA SER A 68 -11.23 5.40 -1.60
C SER A 68 -12.63 4.85 -1.81
N ILE A 69 -13.58 5.31 -1.00
CA ILE A 69 -15.00 5.25 -1.34
C ILE A 69 -15.13 5.92 -2.71
N ILE A 70 -15.13 5.11 -3.76
CA ILE A 70 -15.58 5.54 -5.07
C ILE A 70 -17.09 5.64 -4.94
N GLU A 71 -17.57 6.79 -4.45
CA GLU A 71 -18.95 7.22 -4.69
C GLU A 71 -19.11 7.40 -6.19
N THR A 72 -19.38 6.31 -6.92
CA THR A 72 -20.06 6.41 -8.21
C THR A 72 -21.55 6.39 -7.91
N ASN A 73 -22.10 7.56 -7.60
CA ASN A 73 -23.53 7.79 -7.64
C ASN A 73 -23.95 7.72 -9.12
N LYS A 74 -24.31 6.52 -9.57
CA LYS A 74 -24.85 6.30 -10.92
C LYS A 74 -26.34 6.67 -10.87
N SER A 75 -26.62 7.96 -10.92
CA SER A 75 -27.97 8.47 -11.16
C SER A 75 -28.41 8.11 -12.58
N ASN A 76 -29.65 7.62 -12.69
CA ASN A 76 -30.46 7.33 -13.88
C ASN A 76 -30.03 6.17 -14.80
N ASP A 77 -30.82 5.10 -14.84
CA ASP A 77 -31.86 4.93 -15.87
C ASP A 77 -32.75 3.69 -15.58
N ALA A 78 -34.07 3.87 -15.71
CA ALA A 78 -35.10 2.90 -16.14
C ALA A 78 -36.42 3.03 -15.33
N THR A 79 -37.28 3.90 -15.85
CA THR A 79 -38.74 3.92 -15.74
C THR A 79 -39.38 2.52 -15.71
N THR A 80 -40.23 2.25 -14.73
CA THR A 80 -41.49 1.54 -14.98
C THR A 80 -42.65 2.23 -14.26
N LEU A 81 -43.52 2.76 -15.11
CA LEU A 81 -44.89 3.19 -14.88
C LEU A 81 -45.64 2.27 -13.89
N SER A 82 -46.24 2.85 -12.85
CA SER A 82 -47.50 2.37 -12.30
C SER A 82 -48.40 3.58 -12.07
N ALA A 83 -49.19 3.87 -13.10
CA ALA A 83 -50.39 4.66 -12.96
C ALA A 83 -51.39 3.87 -12.09
N THR A 84 -51.84 4.47 -11.00
CA THR A 84 -53.22 4.39 -10.51
C THR A 84 -53.48 5.63 -9.66
N GLY A 85 -54.00 6.67 -10.29
CA GLY A 85 -54.87 7.60 -9.59
C GLY A 85 -56.26 6.97 -9.43
N THR A 86 -57.12 7.68 -8.70
CA THR A 86 -58.57 7.46 -8.48
C THR A 86 -58.89 6.28 -7.56
N GLU A 87 -59.73 6.39 -6.53
CA GLU A 87 -60.58 7.44 -5.94
C GLU A 87 -60.90 6.98 -4.50
#